data_AF-A0A7J4JYV6-F1
#
_entry.id   AF-A0A7J4JYV6-F1
#
_cell.length_a   1.000
_cell.length_b   1.000
_cell.length_c   1.000
_cell.angle_alpha   90.00
_cell.angle_beta   90.00
_cell.angle_gamma   90.00
#
_symmetry.space_group_name_H-M   'P 1'
#
loop_
_entity.id
_entity.type
_entity.pdbx_description
1 polymer ?
#
loop_
_entity_poly.entity_id
_entity_poly.type
_entity_poly.pdbx_seq_one_letter_code
_entity_poly.pdbx_strand_id
1 'polypeptide(L)'
;MRNGKKGQAALEYLVTYGWAILAIVIVAAILWYFGIFNPSKYAGSKQSGGFATATVIDYTTTGANTVNIRFGNSAGTSITSVVATIDGIATACATSVAANAQYTCTLANATFVTGDELPVVLNYTSGLSGLPHSETGFVKALTG
;
A
#
# COMPACT_ATOMS: atom_id res chain seq x y z
N MET A 1 -42.41 -18.42 -42.25
CA MET A 1 -41.41 -17.51 -41.62
C MET A 1 -42.04 -16.98 -40.35
N ARG A 2 -41.42 -16.81 -39.20
CA ARG A 2 -40.12 -17.16 -38.60
C ARG A 2 -40.29 -16.76 -37.13
N ASN A 3 -39.48 -17.33 -36.25
CA ASN A 3 -39.11 -16.76 -34.95
C ASN A 3 -40.21 -16.64 -33.86
N GLY A 4 -40.21 -17.56 -32.90
CA GLY A 4 -40.93 -17.35 -31.63
C GLY A 4 -40.57 -18.32 -30.50
N LYS A 5 -40.12 -19.53 -30.82
CA LYS A 5 -39.92 -20.60 -29.82
C LYS A 5 -38.64 -20.50 -28.97
N LYS A 6 -37.69 -19.63 -29.31
CA LYS A 6 -36.44 -19.48 -28.55
C LYS A 6 -36.60 -18.70 -27.25
N GLY A 7 -37.48 -17.69 -27.23
CA GLY A 7 -37.77 -16.90 -26.03
C GLY A 7 -38.60 -17.65 -24.98
N GLN A 8 -39.52 -18.51 -25.42
CA GLN A 8 -40.40 -19.27 -24.53
C GLN A 8 -39.64 -20.33 -23.73
N ALA A 9 -38.72 -21.06 -24.38
CA ALA A 9 -37.85 -22.01 -23.67
C ALA A 9 -36.88 -21.31 -22.71
N ALA A 10 -36.32 -20.15 -23.09
CA ALA A 10 -35.46 -19.36 -22.21
C ALA A 10 -36.21 -18.80 -20.98
N LEU A 11 -37.48 -18.40 -21.15
CA LEU A 11 -38.33 -17.95 -20.04
C LEU A 11 -38.70 -19.07 -19.08
N GLU A 12 -38.91 -20.30 -19.58
CA GLU A 12 -39.17 -21.46 -18.74
C GLU A 12 -37.99 -21.76 -17.81
N TYR A 13 -36.76 -21.77 -18.35
CA TYR A 13 -35.54 -21.90 -17.54
C TYR A 13 -35.32 -20.74 -16.56
N LEU A 14 -35.66 -19.50 -16.96
CA LEU A 14 -35.58 -18.34 -16.07
C LEU A 14 -36.52 -18.49 -14.86
N VAL A 15 -37.70 -19.08 -15.04
CA VAL A 15 -38.66 -19.27 -13.95
C VAL A 15 -38.27 -20.45 -13.03
N THR A 16 -37.71 -21.54 -13.57
CA THR A 16 -37.26 -22.69 -12.74
C THR A 16 -36.04 -22.35 -11.88
N TYR A 17 -35.13 -21.53 -12.40
CA TYR A 17 -33.94 -21.07 -11.68
C TYR A 17 -34.09 -19.64 -11.12
N GLY A 18 -35.27 -19.03 -11.26
CA GLY A 18 -35.52 -17.66 -10.83
C GLY A 18 -35.31 -17.47 -9.33
N TRP A 19 -35.63 -18.49 -8.53
CA TRP A 19 -35.35 -18.51 -7.10
C TRP A 19 -33.85 -18.53 -6.79
N ALA A 20 -33.03 -19.17 -7.64
CA ALA A 20 -31.59 -19.20 -7.47
C ALA A 20 -30.97 -17.83 -7.77
N ILE A 21 -31.45 -17.15 -8.82
CA ILE A 21 -31.03 -15.77 -9.13
C ILE A 21 -31.44 -14.81 -7.99
N LEU A 22 -32.68 -14.94 -7.48
CA LEU A 22 -33.15 -14.16 -6.33
C LEU A 22 -32.24 -14.35 -5.10
N ALA A 23 -31.89 -15.59 -4.77
CA ALA A 23 -31.00 -15.89 -3.65
C ALA A 23 -29.63 -15.22 -3.81
N ILE A 24 -29.04 -15.25 -5.00
CA ILE A 24 -27.75 -14.59 -5.28
C ILE A 24 -27.84 -13.07 -5.07
N VAL A 25 -28.92 -12.43 -5.56
CA VAL A 25 -29.12 -10.98 -5.39
C VAL A 25 -29.24 -10.60 -3.92
N ILE A 26 -29.98 -11.39 -3.12
CA ILE A 26 -30.12 -11.16 -1.67
C ILE A 26 -28.75 -11.27 -0.99
N VAL A 27 -27.97 -12.30 -1.28
CA VAL A 27 -26.62 -12.46 -0.72
C VAL A 27 -25.72 -11.29 -1.10
N ALA A 28 -25.73 -10.87 -2.37
CA ALA A 28 -24.96 -9.72 -2.83
C ALA A 28 -25.36 -8.43 -2.10
N ALA A 29 -26.66 -8.18 -1.90
CA ALA A 29 -27.17 -7.03 -1.16
C ALA A 29 -26.73 -7.06 0.32
N ILE A 30 -26.77 -8.22 0.97
CA ILE A 30 -26.30 -8.40 2.36
C ILE A 30 -24.80 -8.14 2.46
N LEU A 31 -24.00 -8.70 1.55
CA LEU A 31 -22.56 -8.49 1.50
C LEU A 31 -22.19 -7.02 1.26
N TRP A 32 -22.94 -6.35 0.39
CA TRP A 32 -22.81 -4.90 0.18
C TRP A 32 -23.16 -4.11 1.44
N TYR A 33 -24.28 -4.43 2.10
CA TYR A 33 -24.72 -3.78 3.33
C TYR A 33 -23.69 -3.92 4.47
N PHE A 34 -23.09 -5.11 4.63
CA PHE A 34 -22.00 -5.30 5.61
C PHE A 34 -20.68 -4.63 5.19
N GLY A 35 -20.59 -4.14 3.95
CA GLY A 35 -19.42 -3.46 3.43
C GLY A 35 -18.24 -4.39 3.22
N ILE A 36 -18.48 -5.67 2.90
CA ILE A 36 -17.40 -6.63 2.62
C ILE A 36 -16.57 -6.20 1.39
N PHE A 37 -17.18 -5.42 0.50
CA PHE A 37 -16.55 -4.84 -0.68
C PHE A 37 -15.95 -3.46 -0.42
N ASN A 38 -15.89 -2.99 0.84
CA ASN A 38 -15.22 -1.74 1.18
C ASN A 38 -13.75 -2.03 1.59
N PRO A 39 -12.76 -1.76 0.72
CA PRO A 39 -11.35 -2.05 1.00
C PRO A 39 -10.83 -1.25 2.20
N SER A 40 -11.43 -0.10 2.50
CA SER A 40 -11.01 0.74 3.63
C SER A 40 -11.30 0.11 4.99
N LYS A 41 -12.23 -0.86 5.10
CA LYS A 41 -12.45 -1.62 6.34
C LYS A 41 -11.30 -2.57 6.66
N TYR A 42 -10.51 -2.96 5.66
CA TYR A 42 -9.41 -3.91 5.79
C TYR A 42 -8.04 -3.21 5.75
N ALA A 43 -8.00 -1.95 5.31
CA ALA A 43 -6.84 -1.10 5.41
C ALA A 43 -6.67 -0.63 6.86
N GLY A 44 -5.64 -1.11 7.56
CA GLY A 44 -5.25 -0.58 8.86
C GLY A 44 -4.98 0.94 8.80
N SER A 45 -5.11 1.64 9.93
CA SER A 45 -4.83 3.08 10.01
C SER A 45 -3.39 3.43 9.66
N LYS A 46 -2.44 2.53 9.97
CA LYS A 46 -1.05 2.59 9.49
C LYS A 46 -0.87 1.67 8.30
N GLN A 47 -0.51 2.23 7.15
CA GLN A 47 -0.13 1.48 5.95
C GLN A 47 1.25 1.94 5.46
N SER A 48 2.10 0.99 5.07
CA SER A 48 3.39 1.24 4.43
C SER A 48 3.80 0.02 3.60
N GLY A 49 4.55 0.23 2.53
CA GLY A 49 4.98 -0.87 1.66
C GLY A 49 5.82 -0.42 0.47
N GLY A 50 6.17 -1.37 -0.40
CA GLY A 50 6.86 -1.12 -1.69
C GLY A 50 8.39 -1.19 -1.66
N PHE A 51 9.00 -1.23 -0.48
CA PHE A 51 10.46 -1.40 -0.34
C PHE A 51 10.87 -2.87 -0.49
N ALA A 52 11.96 -3.13 -1.21
CA ALA A 52 12.46 -4.48 -1.45
C ALA A 52 13.49 -4.90 -0.39
N THR A 53 14.37 -3.98 -0.01
CA THR A 53 15.52 -4.26 0.86
C THR A 53 15.42 -3.57 2.21
N ALA A 54 14.79 -2.40 2.26
CA ALA A 54 14.46 -1.75 3.52
C ALA A 54 13.10 -2.21 4.02
N THR A 55 12.98 -2.50 5.32
CA THR A 55 11.69 -2.83 5.93
C THR A 55 11.22 -1.65 6.78
N VAL A 56 9.97 -1.22 6.62
CA VAL A 56 9.39 -0.20 7.50
C VAL A 56 9.00 -0.87 8.81
N ILE A 57 9.64 -0.48 9.91
CA ILE A 57 9.41 -1.04 11.24
C ILE A 57 8.31 -0.27 11.95
N ASP A 58 8.39 1.06 11.92
CA ASP A 58 7.36 1.97 12.41
C ASP A 58 7.53 3.32 11.70
N TYR A 59 6.48 4.12 11.73
CA TYR A 59 6.55 5.50 11.28
C TYR A 59 5.48 6.35 11.96
N THR A 60 5.75 7.65 12.03
CA THR A 60 4.82 8.67 12.51
C THR A 60 4.83 9.88 11.59
N THR A 61 3.71 10.60 11.54
CA THR A 61 3.65 11.94 10.98
C THR A 61 3.57 12.96 12.11
N THR A 62 4.26 14.09 11.95
CA THR A 62 4.26 15.18 12.94
C THR A 62 3.88 16.46 12.22
N GLY A 63 2.81 17.11 12.70
CA GLY A 63 2.18 18.22 11.98
C GLY A 63 1.67 17.76 10.60
N ALA A 64 1.68 18.67 9.63
CA ALA A 64 1.23 18.41 8.26
C ALA A 64 2.38 18.22 7.27
N ASN A 65 3.63 18.12 7.74
CA ASN A 65 4.81 18.32 6.89
C ASN A 65 5.97 17.38 7.20
N THR A 66 5.96 16.69 8.35
CA THR A 66 7.10 15.86 8.78
C THR A 66 6.70 14.40 8.88
N VAL A 67 7.53 13.52 8.33
CA VAL A 67 7.38 12.08 8.39
C VAL A 67 8.63 11.47 9.04
N ASN A 68 8.47 10.80 10.16
CA ASN A 68 9.53 10.03 10.81
C ASN A 68 9.34 8.56 10.47
N ILE A 69 10.30 7.94 9.78
CA ILE A 69 10.25 6.54 9.40
C ILE A 69 11.42 5.81 10.02
N ARG A 70 11.15 4.70 10.70
CA ARG A 70 12.17 3.78 11.18
C ARG A 70 12.25 2.60 10.23
N PHE A 71 13.40 2.48 9.57
CA PHE A 71 13.70 1.40 8.66
C PHE A 71 14.57 0.33 9.33
N GLY A 72 14.40 -0.91 8.90
CA GLY A 72 15.34 -2.02 9.10
C GLY A 72 16.10 -2.31 7.82
N ASN A 73 17.40 -2.58 7.93
CA ASN A 73 18.20 -3.06 6.81
C ASN A 73 18.03 -4.59 6.66
N SER A 74 17.35 -5.02 5.60
CA SER A 74 17.13 -6.44 5.27
C SER A 74 17.96 -6.90 4.06
N ALA A 75 19.01 -6.15 3.67
CA ALA A 75 19.90 -6.49 2.54
C ALA A 75 20.78 -7.72 2.75
N GLY A 76 20.85 -8.26 3.98
CA GLY A 76 21.82 -9.30 4.35
C GLY A 76 23.28 -8.84 4.44
N THR A 77 23.57 -7.59 4.08
CA THR A 77 24.89 -6.94 4.20
C THR A 77 24.71 -5.50 4.72
N SER A 78 25.82 -4.80 4.99
CA SER A 78 25.73 -3.37 5.32
C SER A 78 25.26 -2.57 4.11
N ILE A 79 24.51 -1.50 4.36
CA ILE A 79 24.19 -0.48 3.36
C ILE A 79 24.83 0.84 3.78
N THR A 80 25.25 1.64 2.82
CA THR A 80 25.94 2.91 3.06
C THR A 80 25.31 4.04 2.25
N SER A 81 25.60 5.29 2.63
CA SER A 81 25.11 6.49 1.94
C SER A 81 23.59 6.49 1.76
N VAL A 82 22.87 6.25 2.87
CA VAL A 82 21.41 6.09 2.86
C VAL A 82 20.73 7.45 2.81
N VAL A 83 19.99 7.70 1.74
CA VAL A 83 19.26 8.94 1.49
C VAL A 83 17.81 8.61 1.16
N ALA A 84 16.86 9.20 1.88
CA ALA A 84 15.44 9.07 1.58
C ALA A 84 14.91 10.39 1.01
N THR A 85 14.04 10.30 0.00
CA THR A 85 13.48 11.45 -0.70
C THR A 85 11.96 11.37 -0.70
N ILE A 86 11.29 12.46 -0.33
CA ILE A 86 9.84 12.61 -0.41
C ILE A 86 9.56 13.96 -1.06
N ASP A 87 8.61 14.03 -2.00
CA ASP A 87 8.23 15.29 -2.66
C ASP A 87 9.45 16.07 -3.24
N GLY A 88 10.44 15.34 -3.76
CA GLY A 88 11.70 15.91 -4.28
C GLY A 88 12.69 16.42 -3.23
N ILE A 89 12.35 16.36 -1.93
CA ILE A 89 13.22 16.76 -0.82
C ILE A 89 14.01 15.55 -0.33
N ALA A 90 15.33 15.59 -0.51
CA ALA A 90 16.23 14.53 -0.09
C ALA A 90 16.79 14.77 1.32
N THR A 91 16.76 13.74 2.16
CA THR A 91 17.33 13.73 3.52
C THR A 91 18.34 12.58 3.65
N ALA A 92 19.55 12.90 4.08
CA ALA A 92 20.52 11.87 4.48
C ALA A 92 20.10 11.25 5.83
N CYS A 93 19.91 9.93 5.86
CA CYS A 93 19.43 9.22 7.05
C CYS A 93 20.55 8.53 7.83
N ALA A 94 21.49 7.91 7.11
CA ALA A 94 22.59 7.16 7.72
C ALA A 94 23.79 7.04 6.78
N THR A 95 24.99 7.03 7.33
CA THR A 95 26.23 6.83 6.57
C THR A 95 26.55 5.36 6.36
N SER A 96 26.27 4.52 7.36
CA SER A 96 26.43 3.07 7.31
C SER A 96 25.43 2.40 8.26
N VAL A 97 24.78 1.34 7.79
CA VAL A 97 23.83 0.55 8.55
C VAL A 97 24.20 -0.91 8.36
N ALA A 98 24.57 -1.59 9.45
CA ALA A 98 24.88 -3.02 9.41
C ALA A 98 23.66 -3.86 8.98
N ALA A 99 23.90 -5.08 8.52
CA ALA A 99 22.82 -6.03 8.23
C ALA A 99 21.93 -6.22 9.47
N ASN A 100 20.61 -6.21 9.28
CA ASN A 100 19.60 -6.32 10.34
C ASN A 100 19.59 -5.18 11.37
N ALA A 101 20.39 -4.13 11.17
CA ALA A 101 20.33 -2.93 12.00
C ALA A 101 19.17 -2.01 11.57
N GLN A 102 18.81 -1.08 12.45
CA GLN A 102 17.71 -0.15 12.24
C GLN A 102 18.23 1.28 12.19
N TYR A 103 17.56 2.14 11.42
CA TYR A 103 17.90 3.55 11.27
C TYR A 103 16.63 4.38 11.08
N THR A 104 16.71 5.68 11.36
CA THR A 104 15.57 6.59 11.27
C THR A 104 15.83 7.63 10.20
N CYS A 105 14.81 7.89 9.37
CA CYS A 105 14.75 8.99 8.44
C CYS A 105 13.69 9.99 8.90
N THR A 106 14.04 11.26 9.09
CA THR A 106 13.09 12.35 9.31
C THR A 106 12.96 13.16 8.03
N LEU A 107 11.87 12.94 7.30
CA LEU A 107 11.63 13.57 6.02
C LEU A 107 10.68 14.76 6.16
N ALA A 108 10.97 15.82 5.40
CA ALA A 108 10.08 16.96 5.24
C ALA A 108 9.36 16.86 3.89
N ASN A 109 8.05 17.12 3.87
CA ASN A 109 7.18 17.17 2.69
C ASN A 109 6.48 18.55 2.68
N ALA A 110 6.11 19.08 1.51
CA ALA A 110 5.42 20.36 1.38
C ALA A 110 4.19 20.47 2.30
N THR A 111 3.19 19.61 2.15
CA THR A 111 2.04 19.48 3.06
C THR A 111 1.28 18.20 2.72
N PHE A 112 0.81 17.46 3.73
CA PHE A 112 -0.07 16.29 3.57
C PHE A 112 -1.28 16.38 4.49
N VAL A 113 -2.36 15.69 4.11
CA VAL A 113 -3.52 15.43 4.97
C VAL A 113 -3.54 13.98 5.43
N THR A 114 -4.25 13.70 6.53
CA THR A 114 -4.41 12.32 6.99
C THR A 114 -4.99 11.44 5.90
N GLY A 115 -4.33 10.30 5.68
CA GLY A 115 -4.75 9.31 4.72
C GLY A 115 -4.05 9.40 3.36
N ASP A 116 -3.31 10.49 3.11
CA ASP A 116 -2.50 10.63 1.90
C ASP A 116 -1.44 9.52 1.82
N GLU A 117 -1.27 8.95 0.65
CA GLU A 117 -0.15 8.05 0.38
C GLU A 117 1.08 8.89 0.01
N LEU A 118 2.12 8.79 0.83
CA LEU A 118 3.35 9.56 0.69
C LEU A 118 4.43 8.67 0.04
N PRO A 119 4.77 8.90 -1.24
CA PRO A 119 5.80 8.13 -1.92
C PRO A 119 7.18 8.52 -1.37
N VAL A 120 7.97 7.52 -1.02
CA VAL A 120 9.33 7.67 -0.49
C VAL A 120 10.29 6.90 -1.37
N VAL A 121 11.28 7.61 -1.93
CA VAL A 121 12.38 7.00 -2.69
C VAL A 121 13.57 6.84 -1.76
N LEU A 122 14.05 5.61 -1.59
CA LEU A 122 15.22 5.29 -0.80
C LEU A 122 16.40 4.97 -1.73
N ASN A 123 17.47 5.73 -1.58
CA ASN A 123 18.75 5.52 -2.25
C ASN A 123 19.78 5.02 -1.24
N TYR A 124 20.55 4.00 -1.61
CA TYR A 124 21.65 3.48 -0.79
C TYR A 124 22.69 2.80 -1.65
N THR A 125 23.87 2.54 -1.09
CA THR A 125 24.93 1.77 -1.73
C THR A 125 25.12 0.44 -1.00
N SER A 126 25.15 -0.67 -1.74
CA SER A 126 25.38 -2.00 -1.16
C SER A 126 26.81 -2.09 -0.63
N GLY A 127 26.97 -2.50 0.63
CA GLY A 127 28.27 -2.73 1.26
C GLY A 127 28.99 -3.98 0.74
N LEU A 128 28.29 -4.87 0.03
CA LEU A 128 28.89 -6.04 -0.61
C LEU A 128 29.46 -5.73 -2.00
N SER A 129 28.67 -5.07 -2.86
CA SER A 129 29.04 -4.83 -4.25
C SER A 129 29.57 -3.41 -4.53
N GLY A 130 29.32 -2.45 -3.63
CA GLY A 130 29.60 -1.04 -3.87
C GLY A 130 28.67 -0.37 -4.89
N LEU A 131 27.63 -1.07 -5.37
CA LEU A 131 26.70 -0.53 -6.36
C LEU A 131 25.61 0.32 -5.70
N PRO A 132 25.23 1.46 -6.31
CA PRO A 132 24.09 2.25 -5.87
C PRO A 132 22.78 1.55 -6.26
N HIS A 133 21.81 1.63 -5.37
CA HIS A 133 20.46 1.13 -5.53
C HIS A 133 19.44 2.21 -5.18
N SER A 134 18.29 2.17 -5.85
CA SER A 134 17.15 3.04 -5.62
C SER A 134 15.89 2.18 -5.54
N GLU A 135 15.11 2.37 -4.49
CA GLU A 135 13.85 1.67 -4.26
C GLU A 135 12.75 2.68 -3.94
N THR A 136 11.52 2.41 -4.38
CA THR A 136 10.38 3.28 -4.13
C THR A 136 9.36 2.54 -3.30
N GLY A 137 9.01 3.12 -2.15
CA GLY A 137 7.92 2.66 -1.32
C GLY A 137 6.98 3.79 -0.95
N PHE A 138 6.09 3.52 -0.02
CA PHE A 138 5.15 4.51 0.50
C PHE A 138 4.91 4.34 1.99
N VAL A 139 4.50 5.43 2.62
CA VAL A 139 3.87 5.45 3.95
C VAL A 139 2.61 6.29 3.89
N LYS A 140 1.59 5.94 4.67
CA LYS A 140 0.33 6.68 4.69
C LYS A 140 0.36 7.75 5.79
N ALA A 141 0.00 8.99 5.48
CA ALA A 141 -0.05 10.05 6.46
C ALA A 141 -1.02 9.72 7.60
N LEU A 142 -0.58 9.83 8.86
CA LEU A 142 -1.40 9.53 10.03
C LEU A 142 -2.13 10.78 10.53
N THR A 143 -3.20 10.57 11.29
CA THR A 143 -3.75 11.62 12.17
C THR A 143 -2.68 11.97 13.20
N GLY A 144 -2.20 13.22 13.13
CA GLY A 144 -1.34 13.81 14.15
C GLY A 144 -2.06 14.01 15.48
#